data_AF-A0A8C4Y5S9-F1
#
_entry.id   AF-A0A8C4Y5S9-F1
#
_cell.length_a   1.000
_cell.length_b   1.000
_cell.length_c   1.000
_cell.angle_alpha   90.00
_cell.angle_beta   90.00
_cell.angle_gamma   90.00
#
_symmetry.space_group_name_H-M   'P 1'
#
loop_
_entity.id
_entity.type
_entity.pdbx_description
1 polymer ?
#
loop_
_entity_poly.entity_id
_entity_poly.type
_entity_poly.pdbx_seq_one_letter_code
_entity_poly.pdbx_strand_id
1 'polypeptide(L)'
;CHGGCSASRREGGRQAAFGGTPAEGLLVPADDDFSLVEGDEDLVKALQIIQEQAEDAQIIVRRSVLTSKHSVSEIPEVVDDFLCNFLVRMGMVRTLDCFQTEWYELMQKGAIERKDIGFVPDMYTYNQHLEMEKRRLKKELENYKLAASKAKEALQKIQKERDFHRMNHKRVVQEKNRLISDIKRLKAHYASYEPMLKHLERDRAVGQVKTWSATLAETTGS
;
A
#
# COMPACT_ATOMS: atom_id res chain seq x y z
N CYS A 1 26.03 3.54 -30.66
CA CYS A 1 25.65 2.19 -31.11
C CYS A 1 24.51 1.66 -30.25
N HIS A 2 23.41 1.24 -30.90
CA HIS A 2 22.30 0.42 -30.41
C HIS A 2 21.38 1.09 -29.37
N GLY A 3 20.06 1.15 -29.51
CA GLY A 3 19.13 0.64 -30.51
C GLY A 3 17.72 0.87 -29.97
N GLY A 4 17.00 1.85 -30.52
CA GLY A 4 15.61 2.14 -30.17
C GLY A 4 14.67 1.27 -30.99
N CYS A 5 13.85 0.46 -30.34
CA CYS A 5 12.88 -0.40 -30.99
C CYS A 5 11.52 0.29 -31.07
N SER A 6 11.08 0.55 -32.30
CA SER A 6 9.84 1.23 -32.66
C SER A 6 8.61 0.35 -32.45
N ALA A 7 7.60 0.86 -31.75
CA ALA A 7 6.30 0.23 -31.63
C ALA A 7 5.49 0.44 -32.92
N SER A 8 5.18 -0.65 -33.62
CA SER A 8 4.34 -0.63 -34.82
C SER A 8 2.92 -1.08 -34.48
N ARG A 9 1.98 -0.16 -34.70
CA ARG A 9 0.53 -0.24 -34.60
C ARG A 9 0.00 -1.29 -35.59
N ARG A 10 -0.81 -2.26 -35.14
CA ARG A 10 -1.65 -3.10 -36.02
C ARG A 10 -3.13 -2.83 -35.76
N GLU A 11 -3.77 -2.40 -36.84
CA GLU A 11 -5.21 -2.31 -37.04
C GLU A 11 -5.83 -3.70 -37.13
N GLY A 12 -7.06 -3.85 -36.65
CA GLY A 12 -7.86 -5.06 -36.78
C GLY A 12 -9.34 -4.72 -36.74
N GLY A 13 -9.89 -4.35 -37.91
CA GLY A 13 -11.29 -4.06 -38.11
C GLY A 13 -12.16 -5.32 -38.07
N ARG A 14 -13.35 -5.19 -37.47
CA ARG A 14 -14.46 -6.15 -37.57
C ARG A 14 -15.25 -5.87 -38.85
N GLN A 15 -15.70 -6.94 -39.53
CA GLN A 15 -17.04 -7.04 -40.09
C GLN A 15 -17.39 -8.49 -40.48
N ALA A 16 -18.65 -8.85 -40.20
CA ALA A 16 -19.34 -10.11 -40.49
C ALA A 16 -19.68 -10.21 -42.00
N ALA A 17 -20.23 -11.27 -42.62
CA ALA A 17 -21.17 -12.30 -42.18
C ALA A 17 -21.37 -13.39 -43.29
N PHE A 18 -22.13 -14.43 -42.93
CA PHE A 18 -22.97 -15.36 -43.73
C PHE A 18 -22.39 -16.64 -44.36
N GLY A 19 -22.96 -17.79 -43.92
CA GLY A 19 -23.19 -18.97 -44.77
C GLY A 19 -23.30 -20.34 -44.06
N GLY A 20 -24.54 -20.80 -43.76
CA GLY A 20 -24.99 -22.21 -43.90
C GLY A 20 -24.66 -23.28 -42.82
N THR A 21 -25.70 -23.77 -42.12
CA THR A 21 -25.77 -25.01 -41.29
C THR A 21 -26.26 -26.22 -42.12
N PRO A 22 -26.43 -27.48 -41.60
CA PRO A 22 -26.12 -28.08 -40.27
C PRO A 22 -25.44 -29.48 -40.31
N ALA A 23 -24.84 -29.91 -39.20
CA ALA A 23 -24.85 -31.33 -38.77
C ALA A 23 -24.56 -31.42 -37.26
N GLU A 24 -25.48 -32.04 -36.53
CA GLU A 24 -25.54 -32.16 -35.08
C GLU A 24 -24.34 -32.89 -34.47
N GLY A 25 -23.83 -32.36 -33.37
CA GLY A 25 -22.76 -32.95 -32.57
C GLY A 25 -22.43 -32.09 -31.36
N LEU A 26 -23.30 -32.14 -30.35
CA LEU A 26 -23.10 -31.75 -28.95
C LEU A 26 -22.26 -30.48 -28.69
N LEU A 27 -22.94 -29.33 -28.62
CA LEU A 27 -22.38 -28.11 -28.01
C LEU A 27 -22.10 -28.35 -26.52
N VAL A 28 -20.86 -28.14 -26.10
CA VAL A 28 -20.56 -27.63 -24.76
C VAL A 28 -20.00 -26.23 -24.97
N PRO A 29 -20.71 -25.15 -24.58
CA PRO A 29 -20.18 -23.80 -24.72
C PRO A 29 -18.92 -23.66 -23.86
N ALA A 30 -17.87 -23.09 -24.45
CA ALA A 30 -16.69 -22.66 -23.73
C ALA A 30 -16.98 -21.32 -23.05
N ASP A 31 -17.77 -21.36 -21.97
CA ASP A 31 -17.87 -20.25 -21.03
C ASP A 31 -16.86 -20.50 -19.90
N ASP A 32 -15.67 -19.93 -20.06
CA ASP A 32 -14.72 -19.69 -18.97
C ASP A 32 -13.99 -18.36 -19.27
N ASP A 33 -14.78 -17.32 -19.52
CA ASP A 33 -14.31 -15.93 -19.39
C ASP A 33 -14.45 -15.53 -17.91
N PHE A 34 -13.56 -16.07 -17.07
CA PHE A 34 -13.39 -15.60 -15.69
C PHE A 34 -12.61 -14.28 -15.69
N SER A 35 -13.28 -13.20 -16.10
CA SER A 35 -12.82 -11.84 -15.82
C SER A 35 -13.24 -11.48 -14.39
N LEU A 36 -12.34 -11.67 -13.42
CA LEU A 36 -12.47 -11.04 -12.11
C LEU A 36 -12.24 -9.54 -12.27
N VAL A 37 -13.32 -8.78 -12.42
CA VAL A 37 -13.35 -7.34 -12.17
C VAL A 37 -13.41 -7.14 -10.65
N GLU A 38 -12.26 -7.25 -9.99
CA GLU A 38 -12.07 -6.80 -8.61
C GLU A 38 -10.70 -6.13 -8.56
N GLY A 39 -10.64 -4.80 -8.57
CA GLY A 39 -9.36 -4.11 -8.45
C GLY A 39 -9.31 -2.60 -8.65
N ASP A 40 -10.38 -1.94 -9.13
CA ASP A 40 -10.30 -0.52 -9.47
C ASP A 40 -10.60 0.42 -8.27
N GLU A 41 -11.35 -0.05 -7.26
CA GLU A 41 -11.69 0.79 -6.11
C GLU A 41 -10.49 1.08 -5.19
N ASP A 42 -9.56 0.14 -5.06
CA ASP A 42 -8.40 0.27 -4.16
C ASP A 42 -7.32 1.19 -4.73
N LEU A 43 -7.17 1.22 -6.06
CA LEU A 43 -6.20 2.11 -6.72
C LEU A 43 -6.64 3.58 -6.65
N VAL A 44 -7.93 3.85 -6.84
CA VAL A 44 -8.49 5.21 -6.77
C VAL A 44 -8.37 5.78 -5.35
N LYS A 45 -8.68 4.97 -4.33
CA LYS A 45 -8.52 5.37 -2.92
C LYS A 45 -7.04 5.65 -2.57
N ALA A 46 -6.11 4.83 -3.07
CA ALA A 46 -4.68 5.05 -2.85
C ALA A 46 -4.17 6.37 -3.48
N LEU A 47 -4.63 6.70 -4.70
CA LEU A 47 -4.29 7.95 -5.36
C LEU A 47 -4.85 9.17 -4.62
N GLN A 48 -6.07 9.08 -4.10
CA GLN A 48 -6.70 10.15 -3.33
C GLN A 48 -5.93 10.43 -2.01
N ILE A 49 -5.50 9.39 -1.30
CA ILE A 49 -4.69 9.52 -0.07
C ILE A 49 -3.34 10.19 -0.35
N ILE A 50 -2.67 9.85 -1.47
CA ILE A 50 -1.38 10.46 -1.85
C ILE A 50 -1.55 11.95 -2.14
N GLN A 51 -2.63 12.33 -2.80
CA GLN A 51 -2.92 13.72 -3.12
C GLN A 51 -3.20 14.55 -1.86
N GLU A 52 -4.02 14.03 -0.94
CA GLU A 52 -4.35 14.69 0.33
C GLU A 52 -3.09 14.89 1.20
N GLN A 53 -2.21 13.88 1.28
CA GLN A 53 -0.93 13.99 2.00
C GLN A 53 0.02 15.02 1.38
N ALA A 54 0.00 15.19 0.05
CA ALA A 54 0.82 16.18 -0.64
C ALA A 54 0.31 17.61 -0.41
N GLU A 55 -1.00 17.79 -0.26
CA GLU A 55 -1.63 19.07 0.08
C GLU A 55 -1.33 19.46 1.53
N ASP A 56 -1.45 18.52 2.47
CA ASP A 56 -1.11 18.74 3.88
C ASP A 56 0.37 19.13 4.08
N ALA A 57 1.29 18.45 3.37
CA ALA A 57 2.71 18.78 3.42
C ALA A 57 2.98 20.21 2.93
N GLN A 58 2.29 20.68 1.88
CA GLN A 58 2.42 22.04 1.37
C GLN A 58 1.88 23.09 2.35
N ILE A 59 0.80 22.78 3.07
CA ILE A 59 0.23 23.67 4.10
C ILE A 59 1.21 23.84 5.27
N ILE A 60 1.85 22.77 5.71
CA ILE A 60 2.86 22.80 6.80
C ILE A 60 4.07 23.64 6.39
N VAL A 61 4.57 23.47 5.15
CA VAL A 61 5.71 24.25 4.64
C VAL A 61 5.36 25.74 4.51
N ARG A 62 4.17 26.08 4.01
CA ARG A 62 3.75 27.50 3.94
C ARG A 62 3.66 28.12 5.34
N ARG A 63 3.15 27.38 6.31
CA ARG A 63 3.00 27.85 7.70
C ARG A 63 4.35 28.03 8.39
N SER A 64 5.32 27.15 8.15
CA SER A 64 6.67 27.27 8.71
C SER A 64 7.46 28.46 8.15
N VAL A 65 7.27 28.78 6.86
CA VAL A 65 7.88 29.95 6.20
C VAL A 65 7.32 31.26 6.76
N LEU A 66 6.04 31.29 7.13
CA LEU A 66 5.41 32.47 7.73
C LEU A 66 5.88 32.72 9.17
N THR A 67 6.14 31.66 9.95
CA THR A 67 6.64 31.80 11.34
C THR A 67 8.12 32.13 11.43
N SER A 68 8.91 31.91 10.38
CA SER A 68 10.36 32.18 10.38
C SER A 68 10.74 33.65 10.19
N LYS A 69 9.80 34.53 9.79
CA LYS A 69 10.09 35.94 9.45
C LYS A 69 9.82 36.94 10.57
N HIS A 70 9.34 36.50 11.72
CA HIS A 70 9.33 37.32 12.94
C HIS A 70 10.55 36.96 13.77
N SER A 71 11.72 37.41 13.32
CA SER A 71 12.85 37.63 14.21
C SER A 71 12.42 38.72 15.19
N VAL A 72 12.11 38.27 16.40
CA VAL A 72 11.77 39.09 17.57
C VAL A 72 12.82 40.18 17.70
N SER A 73 12.39 41.43 17.64
CA SER A 73 13.23 42.60 17.90
C SER A 73 13.91 42.41 19.26
N GLU A 74 15.25 42.45 19.27
CA GLU A 74 16.11 42.38 20.46
C GLU A 74 15.82 43.60 21.35
N ILE A 75 14.81 43.49 22.21
CA ILE A 75 14.64 44.39 23.34
C ILE A 75 15.58 43.84 24.42
N PRO A 76 16.58 44.60 24.89
CA PRO A 76 17.50 44.11 25.91
C PRO A 76 16.72 43.71 27.17
N GLU A 77 16.82 42.45 27.59
CA GLU A 77 16.19 41.98 28.82
C GLU A 77 16.81 42.73 30.02
N VAL A 78 15.95 43.22 30.91
CA VAL A 78 16.37 43.82 32.17
C VAL A 78 16.85 42.68 33.09
N VAL A 79 17.89 42.92 33.88
CA VAL A 79 18.57 41.89 34.69
C VAL A 79 17.63 41.13 35.63
N ASP A 80 16.60 41.77 36.16
CA ASP A 80 15.60 41.16 37.06
C ASP A 80 14.69 40.16 36.32
N ASP A 81 14.18 40.51 35.14
CA ASP A 81 13.42 39.59 34.28
C ASP A 81 14.26 38.38 33.90
N PHE A 82 15.54 38.59 33.57
CA PHE A 82 16.46 37.51 33.25
C PHE A 82 16.68 36.56 34.43
N LEU A 83 16.94 37.07 35.63
CA LEU A 83 17.11 36.27 36.84
C LEU A 83 15.85 35.45 37.15
N CYS A 84 14.67 36.06 37.03
CA CYS A 84 13.39 35.36 37.21
C CYS A 84 13.25 34.22 36.20
N ASN A 85 13.45 34.51 34.91
CA ASN A 85 13.36 33.53 33.83
C ASN A 85 14.39 32.39 33.98
N PHE A 86 15.61 32.71 34.43
CA PHE A 86 16.66 31.75 34.71
C PHE A 86 16.25 30.80 35.85
N LEU A 87 15.81 31.35 36.98
CA LEU A 87 15.42 30.56 38.16
C LEU A 87 14.21 29.67 37.87
N VAL A 88 13.23 30.15 37.11
CA VAL A 88 12.09 29.34 36.64
C VAL A 88 12.58 28.19 35.77
N ARG A 89 13.46 28.47 34.78
CA ARG A 89 13.97 27.45 33.86
C ARG A 89 14.80 26.37 34.56
N MET A 90 15.56 26.76 35.57
CA MET A 90 16.35 25.84 36.39
C MET A 90 15.50 25.12 37.45
N GLY A 91 14.20 25.42 37.55
CA GLY A 91 13.29 24.81 38.53
C GLY A 91 13.53 25.27 39.97
N MET A 92 14.24 26.38 40.18
CA MET A 92 14.63 26.90 41.49
C MET A 92 13.55 27.80 42.12
N VAL A 93 12.34 27.26 42.27
CA VAL A 93 11.15 28.02 42.70
C VAL A 93 11.28 28.65 44.09
N ARG A 94 11.95 27.99 45.04
CA ARG A 94 12.20 28.56 46.37
C ARG A 94 13.17 29.73 46.34
N THR A 95 14.21 29.63 45.51
CA THR A 95 15.20 30.70 45.35
C THR A 95 14.60 31.91 44.65
N LEU A 96 13.72 31.66 43.67
CA LEU A 96 12.93 32.70 43.02
C LEU A 96 12.07 33.48 44.02
N ASP A 97 11.36 32.78 44.90
CA ASP A 97 10.48 33.40 45.90
C ASP A 97 11.25 34.29 46.90
N CYS A 98 12.38 33.79 47.42
CA CYS A 98 13.26 34.58 48.27
C CYS A 98 13.83 35.80 47.52
N PHE A 99 14.31 35.60 46.29
CA PHE A 99 14.87 36.67 45.47
C PHE A 99 13.84 37.78 45.22
N GLN A 100 12.63 37.42 44.79
CA GLN A 100 11.56 38.39 44.53
C GLN A 100 11.19 39.18 45.78
N THR A 101 11.07 38.49 46.92
CA THR A 101 10.74 39.13 48.20
C THR A 101 11.80 40.16 48.60
N GLU A 102 13.07 39.78 48.61
CA GLU A 102 14.17 40.68 48.96
C GLU A 102 14.30 41.84 47.96
N TRP A 103 14.13 41.56 46.66
CA TRP A 103 14.21 42.54 45.59
C TRP A 103 13.14 43.62 45.71
N TYR A 104 11.88 43.24 45.93
CA TYR A 104 10.79 44.20 46.13
C TYR A 104 10.97 45.03 47.40
N GLU A 105 11.46 44.43 48.49
CA GLU A 105 11.78 45.18 49.71
C GLU A 105 12.87 46.24 49.48
N LEU A 106 13.94 45.89 48.75
CA LEU A 106 15.04 46.81 48.44
C LEU A 106 14.59 47.95 47.52
N MET A 107 13.72 47.66 46.56
CA MET A 107 13.08 48.68 45.71
C MET A 107 12.21 49.64 46.52
N GLN A 108 11.39 49.12 47.44
CA GLN A 108 10.47 49.94 48.24
C GLN A 108 11.21 50.83 49.24
N LYS A 109 12.36 50.38 49.74
CA LYS A 109 13.28 51.15 50.59
C LYS A 109 14.10 52.18 49.80
N GLY A 110 14.00 52.21 48.47
CA GLY A 110 14.75 53.12 47.60
C GLY A 110 16.26 52.82 47.53
N ALA A 111 16.68 51.62 47.97
CA ALA A 111 18.09 51.21 47.94
C ALA A 111 18.56 50.80 46.54
N ILE A 112 17.61 50.53 45.63
CA ILE A 112 17.84 50.18 44.22
C ILE A 112 16.84 50.98 43.39
N GLU A 113 17.32 51.86 42.52
CA GLU A 113 16.46 52.52 41.53
C GLU A 113 16.39 51.70 40.23
N ARG A 114 15.28 51.79 39.49
CA ARG A 114 15.16 51.11 38.18
C ARG A 114 16.26 51.50 37.19
N LYS A 115 16.87 52.68 37.36
CA LYS A 115 17.97 53.18 36.51
C LYS A 115 19.30 52.49 36.81
N ASP A 116 19.45 51.91 38.00
CA ASP A 116 20.65 51.19 38.42
C ASP A 116 20.64 49.75 37.92
N ILE A 117 19.50 49.26 37.42
CA ILE A 117 19.35 47.92 36.86
C ILE A 117 19.84 47.95 35.41
N GLY A 118 20.98 47.29 35.17
CA GLY A 118 21.55 47.15 33.84
C GLY A 118 20.78 46.19 32.93
N PHE A 119 21.24 46.08 31.69
CA PHE A 119 20.75 45.11 30.71
C PHE A 119 21.62 43.85 30.70
N VAL A 120 21.01 42.73 30.31
CA VAL A 120 21.70 41.46 30.15
C VAL A 120 22.53 41.49 28.86
N PRO A 121 23.81 41.09 28.89
CA PRO A 121 24.64 41.09 27.68
C PRO A 121 24.07 40.22 26.56
N ASP A 122 24.01 40.76 25.34
CA ASP A 122 23.40 40.12 24.15
C ASP A 122 23.94 38.70 23.87
N MET A 123 25.22 38.46 24.15
CA MET A 123 25.86 37.15 23.99
C MET A 123 25.19 36.04 24.81
N TYR A 124 24.67 36.37 25.99
CA TYR A 124 23.99 35.41 26.85
C TYR A 124 22.60 35.06 26.30
N THR A 125 21.83 36.08 25.90
CA THR A 125 20.52 35.93 25.25
C THR A 125 20.63 35.11 23.96
N TYR A 126 21.66 35.38 23.17
CA TYR A 126 21.98 34.63 21.96
C TYR A 126 22.29 33.15 22.24
N ASN A 127 23.13 32.86 23.24
CA ASN A 127 23.42 31.48 23.65
C ASN A 127 22.18 30.73 24.13
N GLN A 128 21.28 31.41 24.85
CA GLN A 128 20.02 30.80 25.24
C GLN A 128 19.12 30.48 24.04
N HIS A 129 19.03 31.39 23.08
CA HIS A 129 18.30 31.14 21.83
C HIS A 129 18.86 29.93 21.09
N LEU A 130 20.19 29.83 20.97
CA LEU A 130 20.86 28.68 20.37
C LEU A 130 20.57 27.37 21.10
N GLU A 131 20.56 27.35 22.43
CA GLU A 131 20.21 26.15 23.20
C GLU A 131 18.72 25.76 23.07
N MET A 132 17.82 26.73 22.92
CA MET A 132 16.41 26.45 22.58
C MET A 132 16.28 25.81 21.20
N GLU A 133 16.92 26.39 20.19
CA GLU A 133 16.91 25.86 18.81
C GLU A 133 17.54 24.46 18.74
N LYS A 134 18.66 24.24 19.42
CA LYS A 134 19.30 22.92 19.53
C LYS A 134 18.37 21.90 20.16
N ARG A 135 17.66 22.25 21.24
CA ARG A 135 16.66 21.36 21.86
C ARG A 135 15.50 21.06 20.90
N ARG A 136 14.99 22.08 20.20
CA ARG A 136 13.93 21.93 19.19
C ARG A 136 14.35 20.98 18.07
N LEU A 137 15.51 21.23 17.47
CA LEU A 137 16.07 20.41 16.39
C LEU A 137 16.33 18.97 16.83
N LYS A 138 16.85 18.76 18.06
CA LYS A 138 17.01 17.41 18.61
C LYS A 138 15.67 16.68 18.74
N LYS A 139 14.63 17.36 19.23
CA LYS A 139 13.29 16.77 19.34
C LYS A 139 12.71 16.41 17.96
N GLU A 140 12.86 17.30 16.97
CA GLU A 140 12.44 17.04 15.60
C GLU A 140 13.19 15.84 14.99
N LEU A 141 14.52 15.76 15.21
CA LEU A 141 15.32 14.64 14.76
C LEU A 141 14.84 13.30 15.34
N GLU A 142 14.55 13.24 16.64
CA GLU A 142 14.01 12.02 17.26
C GLU A 142 12.61 11.66 16.73
N ASN A 143 11.76 12.66 16.48
CA ASN A 143 10.46 12.43 15.85
C ASN A 143 10.61 11.85 14.43
N TYR A 144 11.53 12.37 13.62
CA TYR A 144 11.79 11.86 12.27
C TYR A 144 12.36 10.44 12.30
N LYS A 145 13.28 10.14 13.23
CA LYS A 145 13.79 8.78 13.42
C LYS A 145 12.67 7.80 13.77
N LEU A 146 11.75 8.18 14.66
CA LEU A 146 10.60 7.35 15.01
C LEU A 146 9.66 7.13 13.82
N ALA A 147 9.36 8.18 13.06
CA ALA A 147 8.54 8.09 11.86
C ALA A 147 9.18 7.17 10.81
N ALA A 148 10.49 7.30 10.58
CA ALA A 148 11.24 6.45 9.65
C ALA A 148 11.24 4.98 10.10
N SER A 149 11.39 4.70 11.40
CA SER A 149 11.31 3.32 11.92
C SER A 149 9.94 2.70 11.68
N LYS A 150 8.86 3.45 11.98
CA LYS A 150 7.48 3.00 11.74
C LYS A 150 7.22 2.74 10.26
N ALA A 151 7.67 3.63 9.38
CA ALA A 151 7.53 3.45 7.94
C ALA A 151 8.28 2.21 7.44
N LYS A 152 9.49 1.97 7.95
CA LYS A 152 10.29 0.77 7.64
C LYS A 152 9.56 -0.51 8.08
N GLU A 153 8.99 -0.54 9.28
CA GLU A 153 8.22 -1.68 9.77
C GLU A 153 6.96 -1.95 8.94
N ALA A 154 6.21 -0.89 8.57
CA ALA A 154 5.04 -1.00 7.71
C ALA A 154 5.42 -1.57 6.33
N LEU A 155 6.50 -1.06 5.74
CA LEU A 155 7.02 -1.55 4.45
C LEU A 155 7.42 -3.02 4.53
N GLN A 156 8.06 -3.46 5.61
CA GLN A 156 8.39 -4.87 5.81
C GLN A 156 7.14 -5.76 5.89
N LYS A 157 6.07 -5.29 6.52
CA LYS A 157 4.79 -6.02 6.58
C LYS A 157 4.18 -6.18 5.18
N ILE A 158 4.10 -5.08 4.42
CA ILE A 158 3.56 -5.09 3.05
C ILE A 158 4.40 -5.98 2.13
N GLN A 159 5.73 -5.96 2.26
CA GLN A 159 6.60 -6.83 1.48
C GLN A 159 6.37 -8.31 1.77
N LYS A 160 6.22 -8.67 3.06
CA LYS A 160 5.91 -10.07 3.45
C LYS A 160 4.58 -10.53 2.87
N GLU A 161 3.54 -9.70 2.94
CA GLU A 161 2.23 -10.03 2.39
C GLU A 161 2.27 -10.18 0.86
N ARG A 162 2.92 -9.24 0.17
CA ARG A 162 3.15 -9.32 -1.28
C ARG A 162 3.88 -10.61 -1.66
N ASP A 163 4.92 -10.97 -0.92
CA ASP A 163 5.73 -12.17 -1.20
C ASP A 163 4.94 -13.45 -0.92
N PHE A 164 4.11 -13.44 0.14
CA PHE A 164 3.16 -14.51 0.42
C PHE A 164 2.17 -14.71 -0.74
N HIS A 165 1.50 -13.64 -1.21
CA HIS A 165 0.60 -13.71 -2.35
C HIS A 165 1.29 -14.18 -3.62
N ARG A 166 2.49 -13.65 -3.90
CA ARG A 166 3.28 -14.04 -5.08
C ARG A 166 3.66 -15.53 -5.05
N MET A 167 4.06 -16.04 -3.89
CA MET A 167 4.38 -17.44 -3.70
C MET A 167 3.13 -18.33 -3.81
N ASN A 168 2.03 -17.92 -3.17
CA ASN A 168 0.77 -18.65 -3.22
C ASN A 168 0.23 -18.75 -4.65
N HIS A 169 0.23 -17.63 -5.39
CA HIS A 169 -0.19 -17.63 -6.79
C HIS A 169 0.65 -18.60 -7.64
N LYS A 170 1.98 -18.61 -7.47
CA LYS A 170 2.86 -19.58 -8.16
C LYS A 170 2.50 -21.03 -7.82
N ARG A 171 2.24 -21.33 -6.55
CA ARG A 171 1.83 -22.67 -6.10
C ARG A 171 0.51 -23.09 -6.75
N VAL A 172 -0.50 -22.23 -6.71
CA VAL A 172 -1.81 -22.49 -7.31
C VAL A 172 -1.71 -22.71 -8.82
N VAL A 173 -0.89 -21.91 -9.52
CA VAL A 173 -0.66 -22.10 -10.96
C VAL A 173 -0.01 -23.46 -11.25
N GLN A 174 0.94 -23.91 -10.45
CA GLN A 174 1.55 -25.23 -10.58
C GLN A 174 0.52 -26.35 -10.37
N GLU A 175 -0.30 -26.25 -9.33
CA GLU A 175 -1.38 -27.21 -9.05
C GLU A 175 -2.41 -27.25 -10.18
N LYS A 176 -2.84 -26.08 -10.67
CA LYS A 176 -3.72 -25.95 -11.82
C LYS A 176 -3.15 -26.68 -13.04
N ASN A 177 -1.88 -26.45 -13.36
CA ASN A 177 -1.23 -27.08 -14.52
C ASN A 177 -1.11 -28.61 -14.38
N ARG A 178 -0.89 -29.10 -13.16
CA ARG A 178 -0.90 -30.54 -12.86
C ARG A 178 -2.29 -31.12 -13.11
N LEU A 179 -3.35 -30.51 -12.57
CA LEU A 179 -4.73 -30.97 -12.76
C LEU A 179 -5.14 -30.92 -14.24
N ILE A 180 -4.77 -29.87 -14.98
CA ILE A 180 -5.01 -29.79 -16.42
C ILE A 180 -4.38 -30.98 -17.16
N SER A 181 -3.15 -31.35 -16.77
CA SER A 181 -2.45 -32.49 -17.38
C SER A 181 -3.14 -33.82 -17.06
N ASP A 182 -3.58 -33.99 -15.82
CA ASP A 182 -4.31 -35.20 -15.40
C ASP A 182 -5.67 -35.32 -16.12
N ILE A 183 -6.41 -34.22 -16.28
CA ILE A 183 -7.65 -34.17 -17.06
C ILE A 183 -7.40 -34.54 -18.52
N LYS A 184 -6.35 -34.01 -19.14
CA LYS A 184 -5.99 -34.35 -20.53
C LYS A 184 -5.67 -35.84 -20.68
N ARG A 185 -4.89 -36.41 -19.75
CA ARG A 185 -4.58 -37.84 -19.73
C ARG A 185 -5.84 -38.69 -19.58
N LEU A 186 -6.75 -38.28 -18.68
CA LEU A 186 -8.00 -38.99 -18.45
C LEU A 186 -8.93 -38.95 -19.67
N LYS A 187 -9.07 -37.78 -20.31
CA LYS A 187 -9.83 -37.63 -21.56
C LYS A 187 -9.28 -38.53 -22.67
N ALA A 188 -7.96 -38.58 -22.84
CA ALA A 188 -7.32 -39.46 -23.81
C ALA A 188 -7.59 -40.95 -23.52
N HIS A 189 -7.55 -41.34 -22.24
CA HIS A 189 -7.86 -42.71 -21.82
C HIS A 189 -9.32 -43.08 -22.12
N TYR A 190 -10.28 -42.21 -21.81
CA TYR A 190 -11.70 -42.45 -22.15
C TYR A 190 -11.95 -42.51 -23.66
N ALA A 191 -11.33 -41.64 -24.44
CA ALA A 191 -11.42 -41.70 -25.90
C ALA A 191 -10.91 -43.04 -26.44
N SER A 192 -9.93 -43.67 -25.79
CA SER A 192 -9.40 -44.98 -26.21
C SER A 192 -10.37 -46.14 -25.97
N TYR A 193 -11.33 -46.03 -25.04
CA TYR A 193 -12.36 -47.05 -24.82
C TYR A 193 -13.53 -46.95 -25.81
N GLU A 194 -13.74 -45.78 -26.42
CA GLU A 194 -14.84 -45.53 -27.36
C GLU A 194 -14.91 -46.58 -28.51
N PRO A 195 -13.80 -46.96 -29.18
CA PRO A 195 -13.84 -47.98 -30.23
C PRO A 195 -14.22 -49.36 -29.70
N MET A 196 -13.77 -49.73 -28.49
CA MET A 196 -14.09 -51.01 -27.86
C MET A 196 -15.58 -51.10 -27.53
N LEU A 197 -16.15 -50.03 -26.96
CA LEU A 197 -17.58 -49.96 -26.67
C LEU A 197 -18.41 -50.06 -27.97
N LYS A 198 -18.04 -49.29 -29.00
CA LYS A 198 -18.69 -49.37 -30.32
C LYS A 198 -18.60 -50.76 -30.95
N HIS A 199 -17.50 -51.49 -30.73
CA HIS A 199 -17.35 -52.85 -31.21
C HIS A 199 -18.29 -53.81 -30.48
N LEU A 200 -18.34 -53.75 -29.15
CA LEU A 200 -19.25 -54.59 -28.35
C LEU A 200 -20.72 -54.32 -28.67
N GLU A 201 -21.09 -53.05 -28.88
CA GLU A 201 -22.44 -52.66 -29.32
C GLU A 201 -22.77 -53.24 -30.71
N ARG A 202 -21.84 -53.15 -31.66
CA ARG A 202 -21.99 -53.74 -32.99
C ARG A 202 -22.15 -55.25 -32.92
N ASP A 203 -21.29 -55.93 -32.15
CA ASP A 203 -21.30 -57.38 -32.01
C ASP A 203 -22.62 -57.86 -31.37
N ARG A 204 -23.10 -57.15 -30.35
CA ARG A 204 -24.41 -57.40 -29.74
C ARG A 204 -25.54 -57.25 -30.76
N ALA A 205 -25.55 -56.19 -31.55
CA ALA A 205 -26.57 -55.96 -32.58
C ALA A 205 -26.55 -57.05 -33.67
N VAL A 206 -25.35 -57.45 -34.13
CA VAL A 206 -25.19 -58.55 -35.10
C VAL A 206 -25.68 -59.87 -34.52
N GLY A 207 -25.35 -60.16 -33.25
CA GLY A 207 -25.84 -61.33 -32.53
C GLY A 207 -27.37 -61.38 -32.49
N GLN A 208 -28.02 -60.26 -32.16
CA GLN A 208 -29.48 -60.15 -32.20
C GLN A 208 -30.03 -60.45 -33.60
N VAL A 209 -29.51 -59.82 -34.65
CA VAL A 209 -29.96 -60.08 -36.04
C VAL A 209 -29.84 -61.57 -36.39
N LYS A 210 -28.72 -62.21 -36.05
CA LYS A 210 -28.52 -63.66 -36.29
C LYS A 210 -29.57 -64.49 -35.55
N THR A 211 -29.87 -64.17 -34.29
CA THR A 211 -30.91 -64.88 -33.53
C THR A 211 -32.29 -64.69 -34.16
N TRP A 212 -32.66 -63.46 -34.53
CA TRP A 212 -33.94 -63.19 -35.22
C TRP A 212 -34.07 -63.94 -36.53
N SER A 213 -33.00 -63.98 -37.35
CA SER A 213 -32.99 -64.73 -38.60
C SER A 213 -33.11 -66.25 -38.39
N ALA A 214 -32.47 -66.80 -37.36
CA ALA A 214 -32.59 -68.21 -37.00
C ALA A 214 -34.03 -68.56 -36.57
N THR A 215 -34.63 -67.76 -35.68
CA THR A 215 -36.04 -67.92 -35.29
C THR A 215 -36.98 -67.82 -36.49
N LEU A 216 -36.72 -66.88 -37.43
CA LEU A 216 -37.55 -66.71 -38.61
C LEU A 216 -37.49 -67.94 -39.54
N ALA A 217 -36.28 -68.48 -39.76
CA ALA A 217 -36.07 -69.68 -40.56
C ALA A 217 -36.75 -70.91 -39.94
N GLU A 218 -36.73 -71.05 -38.61
CA GLU A 218 -37.47 -72.10 -37.89
C GLU A 218 -38.99 -71.94 -38.03
N THR A 219 -39.51 -70.71 -38.04
CA THR A 219 -40.96 -70.46 -38.21
C THR A 219 -41.47 -70.54 -39.64
N THR A 220 -40.59 -70.44 -40.66
CA THR A 220 -40.97 -70.48 -42.09
C THR A 220 -40.68 -71.82 -42.77
N GLY A 221 -39.95 -72.72 -42.09
CA GLY A 221 -39.63 -74.07 -42.55
C GLY A 221 -40.60 -75.17 -42.12
N SER A 222 -41.81 -74.83 -41.66
CA SER A 222 -42.88 -75.78 -41.31
C SER A 222 -44.10 -75.67 -42.22
#